data_AF-A0A961TQ66-F1
#
_entry.id   AF-A0A961TQ66-F1
#
_cell.length_a   1.000
_cell.length_b   1.000
_cell.length_c   1.000
_cell.angle_alpha   90.00
_cell.angle_beta   90.00
_cell.angle_gamma   90.00
#
_symmetry.space_group_name_H-M   'P 1'
#
loop_
_entity.id
_entity.type
_entity.pdbx_description
1 polymer ?
#
loop_
_entity_poly.entity_id
_entity_poly.type
_entity_poly.pdbx_seq_one_letter_code
_entity_poly.pdbx_strand_id
1 'polypeptide(L)'
;MKKFRFAALILTLLVFAQPSASLAAGTSFEPNWPANWLDALKIDWKPVDDPQMRETCVGYFNKFAESFRPKALDQWLTWVNFVERFSMNGVRFGGTYDPVNRRIWSVCTRSLPEEYHVGNLHHEFSSILFYNNQKLFDRARWIALTEGGEGAYLKSDKDRGFEQAEGALKSDELDPRLYARGFLTPYNTVSVEEDFNRYAEYVFARPEMLARIGAEHQRVHGKIEYVKAFYRRLGLIR
;
A
#
# COMPACT_ATOMS: atom_id res chain seq x y z
N MET A 1 46.51 61.21 4.49
CA MET A 1 46.15 60.01 5.27
C MET A 1 44.66 59.73 5.08
N LYS A 2 44.32 58.72 4.28
CA LYS A 2 42.94 58.38 3.90
C LYS A 2 42.32 57.43 4.94
N LYS A 3 41.14 57.78 5.49
CA LYS A 3 40.26 56.88 6.24
C LYS A 3 39.32 56.19 5.26
N PHE A 4 39.35 54.85 5.21
CA PHE A 4 38.41 54.03 4.44
C PHE A 4 37.11 53.83 5.23
N ARG A 5 35.98 54.02 4.55
CA ARG A 5 34.62 53.76 5.04
C ARG A 5 34.21 52.32 4.73
N PHE A 6 33.51 51.71 5.69
CA PHE A 6 32.78 50.45 5.57
C PHE A 6 31.69 50.56 4.48
N ALA A 7 31.58 49.53 3.64
CA ALA A 7 30.36 49.19 2.92
C ALA A 7 30.10 47.70 3.13
N ALA A 8 28.96 47.39 3.75
CA ALA A 8 28.49 46.05 4.02
C ALA A 8 28.05 45.37 2.72
N LEU A 9 28.60 44.19 2.44
CA LEU A 9 28.15 43.32 1.36
C LEU A 9 27.07 42.39 1.93
N ILE A 10 25.82 42.61 1.54
CA ILE A 10 24.72 41.67 1.82
C ILE A 10 24.92 40.48 0.88
N LEU A 11 25.34 39.34 1.45
CA LEU A 11 25.43 38.08 0.76
C LEU A 11 24.06 37.37 0.88
N THR A 12 23.23 37.51 -0.14
CA THR A 12 21.97 36.77 -0.25
C THR A 12 22.31 35.30 -0.52
N LEU A 13 22.25 34.47 0.52
CA LEU A 13 22.30 33.01 0.40
C LEU A 13 21.02 32.53 -0.31
N LEU A 14 21.13 32.30 -1.62
CA LEU A 14 20.21 31.45 -2.37
C LEU A 14 20.38 30.03 -1.84
N VAL A 15 19.50 29.64 -0.92
CA VAL A 15 19.28 28.23 -0.57
C VAL A 15 18.58 27.61 -1.77
N PHE A 16 19.37 27.01 -2.67
CA PHE A 16 18.82 26.07 -3.63
C PHE A 16 18.31 24.87 -2.84
N ALA A 17 16.99 24.72 -2.77
CA ALA A 17 16.37 23.47 -2.37
C ALA A 17 16.96 22.38 -3.28
N GLN A 18 17.65 21.41 -2.70
CA GLN A 18 18.11 20.25 -3.46
C GLN A 18 16.88 19.57 -4.06
N PRO A 19 16.89 19.17 -5.34
CA PRO A 19 15.82 18.34 -5.87
C PRO A 19 15.78 17.07 -5.02
N SER A 20 14.64 16.83 -4.39
CA SER A 20 14.30 15.57 -3.75
C SER A 20 14.70 14.45 -4.71
N ALA A 21 15.60 13.57 -4.27
CA ALA A 21 16.09 12.46 -5.07
C ALA A 21 14.91 11.76 -5.77
N SER A 22 14.84 11.84 -7.10
CA SER A 22 13.77 11.20 -7.85
C SER A 22 13.84 9.70 -7.59
N LEU A 23 12.77 9.14 -7.04
CA LEU A 23 12.59 7.69 -6.97
C LEU A 23 12.65 7.13 -8.40
N ALA A 24 13.28 5.97 -8.60
CA ALA A 24 13.27 5.31 -9.90
C ALA A 24 11.92 4.60 -10.15
N ALA A 25 11.20 4.22 -9.09
CA ALA A 25 9.80 3.84 -9.16
C ALA A 25 8.97 5.02 -9.68
N GLY A 26 8.30 4.82 -10.82
CA GLY A 26 7.54 5.85 -11.51
C GLY A 26 6.03 5.71 -11.39
N THR A 27 5.30 6.77 -11.73
CA THR A 27 3.85 6.76 -11.89
C THR A 27 3.47 6.86 -13.37
N SER A 28 2.50 6.07 -13.81
CA SER A 28 1.93 6.09 -15.16
C SER A 28 0.42 6.29 -15.11
N PHE A 29 -0.12 6.97 -16.12
CA PHE A 29 -1.56 7.04 -16.39
C PHE A 29 -1.98 6.22 -17.60
N GLU A 30 -0.99 5.67 -18.32
CA GLU A 30 -1.23 4.61 -19.28
C GLU A 30 -1.37 3.30 -18.50
N PRO A 31 -2.47 2.56 -18.73
CA PRO A 31 -2.79 1.38 -17.94
C PRO A 31 -1.72 0.29 -18.12
N ASN A 32 -1.16 0.09 -19.32
CA ASN A 32 -0.07 -0.89 -19.57
C ASN A 32 -0.30 -2.29 -18.96
N TRP A 33 -1.56 -2.78 -19.02
CA TRP A 33 -1.92 -4.13 -18.56
C TRP A 33 -1.10 -5.20 -19.31
N PRO A 34 -0.72 -6.31 -18.64
CA PRO A 34 -0.14 -7.46 -19.33
C PRO A 34 -1.12 -7.99 -20.38
N ALA A 35 -0.63 -8.22 -21.61
CA ALA A 35 -1.50 -8.63 -22.73
C ALA A 35 -2.29 -9.90 -22.42
N ASN A 36 -1.69 -10.86 -21.71
CA ASN A 36 -2.34 -12.10 -21.30
C ASN A 36 -3.40 -11.89 -20.21
N TRP A 37 -3.44 -10.74 -19.52
CA TRP A 37 -4.44 -10.45 -18.51
C TRP A 37 -5.72 -9.87 -19.11
N LEU A 38 -5.61 -9.05 -20.17
CA LEU A 38 -6.76 -8.38 -20.78
C LEU A 38 -7.88 -9.37 -21.13
N ASP A 39 -7.53 -10.45 -21.82
CA ASP A 39 -8.50 -11.47 -22.22
C ASP A 39 -8.84 -12.44 -21.08
N ALA A 40 -7.82 -12.90 -20.34
CA ALA A 40 -8.00 -13.93 -19.31
C ALA A 40 -8.81 -13.43 -18.10
N LEU A 41 -8.63 -12.16 -17.74
CA LEU A 41 -9.31 -11.52 -16.61
C LEU A 41 -10.42 -10.58 -17.06
N LYS A 42 -10.69 -10.47 -18.36
CA LYS A 42 -11.72 -9.58 -18.95
C LYS A 42 -11.64 -8.18 -18.35
N ILE A 43 -10.46 -7.58 -18.41
CA ILE A 43 -10.21 -6.29 -17.75
C ILE A 43 -10.99 -5.18 -18.47
N ASP A 44 -11.87 -4.50 -17.75
CA ASP A 44 -12.48 -3.23 -18.17
C ASP A 44 -11.93 -2.11 -17.29
N TRP A 45 -11.54 -0.99 -17.88
CA TRP A 45 -10.97 0.13 -17.13
C TRP A 45 -11.32 1.48 -17.75
N LYS A 46 -11.21 2.53 -16.92
CA LYS A 46 -11.31 3.92 -17.34
C LYS A 46 -10.04 4.66 -16.93
N PRO A 47 -9.37 5.38 -17.85
CA PRO A 47 -8.20 6.19 -17.51
C PRO A 47 -8.58 7.37 -16.60
N VAL A 48 -7.59 7.94 -15.91
CA VAL A 48 -7.74 9.23 -15.24
C VAL A 48 -7.54 10.33 -16.28
N ASP A 49 -8.62 10.90 -16.82
CA ASP A 49 -8.51 11.89 -17.91
C ASP A 49 -8.25 13.33 -17.41
N ASP A 50 -8.70 13.64 -16.20
CA ASP A 50 -8.57 14.97 -15.61
C ASP A 50 -7.11 15.24 -15.17
N PRO A 51 -6.42 16.25 -15.75
CA PRO A 51 -5.04 16.57 -15.39
C PRO A 51 -4.84 16.95 -13.92
N GLN A 52 -5.82 17.62 -13.29
CA GLN A 52 -5.75 17.97 -11.87
C GLN A 52 -5.86 16.72 -11.00
N MET A 53 -6.66 15.75 -11.43
CA MET A 53 -6.74 14.47 -10.76
C MET A 53 -5.42 13.70 -10.91
N ARG A 54 -4.79 13.72 -12.09
CA ARG A 54 -3.47 13.11 -12.30
C ARG A 54 -2.42 13.67 -11.33
N GLU A 55 -2.35 14.98 -11.18
CA GLU A 55 -1.45 15.62 -10.21
C GLU A 55 -1.74 15.17 -8.77
N THR A 56 -3.02 15.10 -8.41
CA THR A 56 -3.46 14.54 -7.11
C THR A 56 -2.97 13.10 -6.92
N CYS A 57 -3.08 12.23 -7.93
CA CYS A 57 -2.61 10.84 -7.85
C CYS A 57 -1.10 10.74 -7.63
N VAL A 58 -0.32 11.62 -8.28
CA VAL A 58 1.13 11.71 -8.04
C VAL A 58 1.39 12.13 -6.58
N GLY A 59 0.59 13.04 -6.03
CA GLY A 59 0.63 13.39 -4.61
C GLY A 59 0.43 12.19 -3.69
N TYR A 60 -0.53 11.31 -4.00
CA TYR A 60 -0.75 10.07 -3.24
C TYR A 60 0.44 9.11 -3.33
N PHE A 61 1.04 8.96 -4.51
CA PHE A 61 2.27 8.17 -4.67
C PHE A 61 3.42 8.72 -3.83
N ASN A 62 3.61 10.05 -3.82
CA ASN A 62 4.67 10.68 -3.04
C ASN A 62 4.50 10.38 -1.54
N LYS A 63 3.28 10.52 -1.00
CA LYS A 63 2.97 10.17 0.40
C LYS A 63 3.22 8.70 0.73
N PHE A 64 2.81 7.80 -0.17
CA PHE A 64 3.16 6.38 -0.06
C PHE A 64 4.67 6.17 0.00
N ALA A 65 5.42 6.81 -0.90
CA ALA A 65 6.86 6.62 -1.01
C ALA A 65 7.66 7.22 0.15
N GLU A 66 7.16 8.30 0.77
CA GLU A 66 7.74 8.92 1.98
C GLU A 66 7.78 7.97 3.18
N SER A 67 6.96 6.91 3.18
CA SER A 67 6.99 5.88 4.22
C SER A 67 8.27 5.04 4.19
N PHE A 68 9.07 5.11 3.12
CA PHE A 68 10.22 4.25 2.90
C PHE A 68 11.54 5.01 2.88
N ARG A 69 12.62 4.28 3.14
CA ARG A 69 14.00 4.77 2.98
C ARG A 69 14.24 5.14 1.51
N PRO A 70 14.99 6.24 1.25
CA PRO A 70 15.34 6.62 -0.11
C PRO A 70 15.95 5.46 -0.89
N LYS A 71 15.47 5.23 -2.12
CA LYS A 71 15.90 4.17 -3.05
C LYS A 71 15.59 2.72 -2.61
N ALA A 72 15.08 2.48 -1.41
CA ALA A 72 14.69 1.13 -1.00
C ALA A 72 13.46 0.64 -1.80
N LEU A 73 12.56 1.57 -2.15
CA LEU A 73 11.37 1.28 -2.93
C LEU A 73 11.70 0.71 -4.32
N ASP A 74 12.74 1.21 -4.98
CA ASP A 74 13.15 0.82 -6.34
C ASP A 74 13.57 -0.66 -6.46
N GLN A 75 13.94 -1.27 -5.33
CA GLN A 75 14.24 -2.70 -5.25
C GLN A 75 12.99 -3.57 -5.40
N TRP A 76 11.82 -3.03 -5.09
CA TRP A 76 10.58 -3.80 -4.95
C TRP A 76 9.43 -3.29 -5.79
N LEU A 77 9.52 -2.08 -6.33
CA LEU A 77 8.48 -1.45 -7.14
C LEU A 77 9.10 -0.78 -8.36
N THR A 78 8.55 -1.05 -9.54
CA THR A 78 8.95 -0.42 -10.81
C THR A 78 7.97 0.68 -11.21
N TRP A 79 6.67 0.39 -11.21
CA TRP A 79 5.63 1.34 -11.65
C TRP A 79 4.34 1.23 -10.84
N VAL A 80 3.71 2.38 -10.63
CA VAL A 80 2.30 2.49 -10.22
C VAL A 80 1.51 3.06 -11.39
N ASN A 81 0.53 2.32 -11.89
CA ASN A 81 -0.38 2.76 -12.94
C ASN A 81 -1.69 3.21 -12.29
N PHE A 82 -2.08 4.46 -12.50
CA PHE A 82 -3.33 5.00 -11.97
C PHE A 82 -4.45 4.91 -13.01
N VAL A 83 -5.61 4.44 -12.57
CA VAL A 83 -6.85 4.37 -13.36
C VAL A 83 -7.99 4.98 -12.55
N GLU A 84 -9.02 5.53 -13.20
CA GLU A 84 -10.18 6.08 -12.49
C GLU A 84 -11.06 4.96 -11.92
N ARG A 85 -11.19 3.86 -12.67
CA ARG A 85 -11.82 2.61 -12.23
C ARG A 85 -11.31 1.45 -13.07
N PHE A 86 -11.36 0.26 -12.53
CA PHE A 86 -11.24 -0.96 -13.32
C PHE A 86 -12.03 -2.11 -12.70
N SER A 87 -12.23 -3.16 -13.48
CA SER A 87 -12.83 -4.40 -13.05
C SER A 87 -12.15 -5.59 -13.72
N MET A 88 -12.21 -6.74 -13.06
CA MET A 88 -11.72 -8.02 -13.57
C MET A 88 -12.87 -9.01 -13.46
N ASN A 89 -13.23 -9.67 -14.57
CA ASN A 89 -14.37 -10.57 -14.67
C ASN A 89 -15.69 -9.94 -14.17
N GLY A 90 -15.87 -8.64 -14.40
CA GLY A 90 -17.06 -7.88 -13.98
C GLY A 90 -17.06 -7.41 -12.53
N VAL A 91 -16.06 -7.78 -11.72
CA VAL A 91 -15.93 -7.34 -10.31
C VAL A 91 -15.03 -6.12 -10.23
N ARG A 92 -15.46 -5.07 -9.53
CA ARG A 92 -14.69 -3.83 -9.34
C ARG A 92 -13.64 -4.01 -8.24
N PHE A 93 -12.45 -3.47 -8.48
CA PHE A 93 -11.33 -3.51 -7.54
C PHE A 93 -10.80 -2.10 -7.25
N GLY A 94 -10.25 -1.91 -6.06
CA GLY A 94 -9.52 -0.69 -5.67
C GLY A 94 -8.07 -0.71 -6.16
N GLY A 95 -7.45 -1.89 -6.19
CA GLY A 95 -6.10 -2.10 -6.68
C GLY A 95 -5.87 -3.53 -7.16
N THR A 96 -4.76 -3.73 -7.84
CA THR A 96 -4.18 -5.04 -8.12
C THR A 96 -2.68 -4.90 -8.38
N TYR A 97 -1.96 -6.00 -8.42
CA TYR A 97 -0.50 -6.01 -8.47
C TYR A 97 0.04 -7.13 -9.37
N ASP A 98 1.21 -6.87 -9.96
CA ASP A 98 2.03 -7.88 -10.64
C ASP A 98 3.35 -8.01 -9.89
N PRO A 99 3.56 -9.12 -9.16
CA PRO A 99 4.75 -9.29 -8.33
C PRO A 99 6.00 -9.58 -9.16
N VAL A 100 5.86 -10.10 -10.40
CA VAL A 100 6.99 -10.45 -11.28
C VAL A 100 7.57 -9.18 -11.90
N ASN A 101 6.71 -8.31 -12.43
CA ASN A 101 7.15 -7.04 -13.01
C ASN A 101 7.24 -5.91 -11.97
N ARG A 102 6.87 -6.19 -10.71
CA ARG A 102 6.85 -5.25 -9.58
C ARG A 102 6.01 -4.02 -9.94
N ARG A 103 4.75 -4.23 -10.33
CA ARG A 103 3.82 -3.18 -10.75
C ARG A 103 2.56 -3.18 -9.92
N ILE A 104 2.01 -2.00 -9.72
CA ILE A 104 0.71 -1.79 -9.09
C ILE A 104 -0.21 -1.11 -10.10
N TRP A 105 -1.48 -1.49 -10.08
CA TRP A 105 -2.58 -0.73 -10.63
C TRP A 105 -3.45 -0.27 -9.48
N SER A 106 -3.67 1.04 -9.36
CA SER A 106 -4.45 1.61 -8.26
C SER A 106 -5.52 2.54 -8.80
N VAL A 107 -6.73 2.41 -8.25
CA VAL A 107 -7.82 3.35 -8.48
C VAL A 107 -7.45 4.70 -7.87
N CYS A 108 -7.66 5.76 -8.64
CA CYS A 108 -7.49 7.14 -8.24
C CYS A 108 -8.70 7.97 -8.68
N THR A 109 -9.48 8.46 -7.72
CA THR A 109 -10.75 9.16 -7.96
C THR A 109 -11.00 10.21 -6.88
N ARG A 110 -11.81 11.23 -7.18
CA ARG A 110 -12.19 12.26 -6.19
C ARG A 110 -13.21 11.75 -5.16
N SER A 111 -13.86 10.62 -5.42
CA SER A 111 -14.94 10.10 -4.58
C SER A 111 -14.45 9.40 -3.31
N LEU A 112 -13.15 9.20 -3.16
CA LEU A 112 -12.54 8.49 -2.04
C LEU A 112 -11.52 9.39 -1.34
N PRO A 113 -11.36 9.24 -0.02
CA PRO A 113 -10.43 10.06 0.74
C PRO A 113 -8.98 9.68 0.44
N GLU A 114 -8.05 10.59 0.71
CA GLU A 114 -6.61 10.37 0.48
C GLU A 114 -6.08 9.11 1.18
N GLU A 115 -6.48 8.88 2.44
CA GLU A 115 -6.00 7.76 3.23
C GLU A 115 -6.40 6.41 2.60
N TYR A 116 -7.50 6.38 1.86
CA TYR A 116 -7.88 5.21 1.08
C TYR A 116 -6.90 4.99 -0.08
N HIS A 117 -6.55 6.04 -0.83
CA HIS A 117 -5.63 5.91 -1.97
C HIS A 117 -4.22 5.53 -1.54
N VAL A 118 -3.69 6.19 -0.51
CA VAL A 118 -2.37 5.86 0.05
C VAL A 118 -2.40 4.46 0.66
N GLY A 119 -3.48 4.12 1.38
CA GLY A 119 -3.68 2.79 1.95
C GLY A 119 -3.69 1.68 0.91
N ASN A 120 -4.43 1.86 -0.19
CA ASN A 120 -4.50 0.91 -1.30
C ASN A 120 -3.12 0.67 -1.95
N LEU A 121 -2.30 1.72 -2.10
CA LEU A 121 -0.92 1.55 -2.57
C LEU A 121 -0.08 0.68 -1.62
N HIS A 122 -0.22 0.88 -0.30
CA HIS A 122 0.44 0.03 0.69
C HIS A 122 -0.06 -1.41 0.64
N HIS A 123 -1.37 -1.64 0.48
CA HIS A 123 -1.98 -2.97 0.35
C HIS A 123 -1.39 -3.74 -0.83
N GLU A 124 -1.43 -3.16 -2.03
CA GLU A 124 -0.92 -3.80 -3.24
C GLU A 124 0.60 -3.99 -3.21
N PHE A 125 1.32 -3.02 -2.63
CA PHE A 125 2.77 -3.15 -2.45
C PHE A 125 3.13 -4.28 -1.49
N SER A 126 2.41 -4.42 -0.37
CA SER A 126 2.62 -5.55 0.54
C SER A 126 2.42 -6.90 -0.12
N SER A 127 1.48 -7.03 -1.08
CA SER A 127 1.30 -8.26 -1.84
C SER A 127 2.54 -8.60 -2.67
N ILE A 128 3.14 -7.60 -3.34
CA ILE A 128 4.41 -7.77 -4.08
C ILE A 128 5.53 -8.23 -3.13
N LEU A 129 5.63 -7.62 -1.96
CA LEU A 129 6.64 -7.98 -0.96
C LEU A 129 6.41 -9.38 -0.42
N PHE A 130 5.17 -9.72 -0.07
CA PHE A 130 4.78 -11.02 0.45
C PHE A 130 5.11 -12.13 -0.56
N TYR A 131 4.67 -11.97 -1.80
CA TYR A 131 4.92 -12.92 -2.89
C TYR A 131 6.41 -13.18 -3.10
N ASN A 132 7.21 -12.11 -3.19
CA ASN A 132 8.64 -12.22 -3.48
C ASN A 132 9.49 -12.64 -2.27
N ASN A 133 8.93 -12.60 -1.05
CA ASN A 133 9.68 -12.85 0.19
C ASN A 133 9.01 -13.88 1.11
N GLN A 134 8.25 -14.84 0.56
CA GLN A 134 7.59 -15.89 1.35
C GLN A 134 8.53 -16.64 2.30
N LYS A 135 9.80 -16.82 1.92
CA LYS A 135 10.82 -17.48 2.77
C LYS A 135 11.23 -16.65 4.00
N LEU A 136 11.05 -15.34 3.95
CA LEU A 136 11.34 -14.42 5.06
C LEU A 136 10.11 -14.21 5.95
N PHE A 137 8.92 -14.55 5.45
CA PHE A 137 7.68 -14.49 6.20
C PHE A 137 7.57 -15.70 7.13
N ASP A 138 7.75 -15.46 8.43
CA ASP A 138 7.47 -16.42 9.50
C ASP A 138 5.97 -16.60 9.69
N ARG A 139 5.43 -17.48 8.83
CA ARG A 139 4.01 -17.81 8.81
C ARG A 139 3.52 -18.37 10.14
N ALA A 140 4.31 -19.20 10.82
CA ALA A 140 3.91 -19.79 12.09
C ALA A 140 3.71 -18.69 13.16
N ARG A 141 4.62 -17.71 13.20
CA ARG A 141 4.49 -16.55 14.09
C ARG A 141 3.28 -15.69 13.75
N TRP A 142 3.00 -15.45 12.47
CA TRP A 142 1.81 -14.69 12.06
C TRP A 142 0.52 -15.39 12.51
N ILE A 143 0.42 -16.70 12.27
CA ILE A 143 -0.75 -17.51 12.63
C ILE A 143 -0.96 -17.57 14.15
N ALA A 144 0.13 -17.60 14.95
CA ALA A 144 0.03 -17.55 16.41
C ALA A 144 -0.60 -16.24 16.94
N LEU A 145 -0.63 -15.18 16.12
CA LEU A 145 -1.29 -13.91 16.42
C LEU A 145 -2.75 -13.85 15.96
N THR A 146 -3.29 -14.95 15.44
CA THR A 146 -4.68 -15.06 14.98
C THR A 146 -5.44 -16.05 15.86
N GLU A 147 -6.55 -15.63 16.46
CA GLU A 147 -7.43 -16.55 17.18
C GLU A 147 -8.07 -17.56 16.22
N GLY A 148 -8.00 -18.85 16.55
CA GLY A 148 -8.38 -19.94 15.66
C GLY A 148 -7.26 -20.40 14.73
N GLY A 149 -6.11 -19.70 14.74
CA GLY A 149 -4.93 -20.03 13.96
C GLY A 149 -5.24 -20.10 12.47
N GLU A 150 -4.70 -21.12 11.79
CA GLU A 150 -4.91 -21.35 10.36
C GLU A 150 -6.39 -21.52 9.99
N GLY A 151 -7.17 -22.15 10.87
CA GLY A 151 -8.59 -22.41 10.63
C GLY A 151 -9.47 -21.16 10.68
N ALA A 152 -8.91 -20.01 11.04
CA ALA A 152 -9.62 -18.73 11.06
C ALA A 152 -9.76 -18.08 9.68
N TYR A 153 -8.97 -18.52 8.71
CA TYR A 153 -9.02 -18.03 7.33
C TYR A 153 -10.00 -18.84 6.49
N LEU A 154 -10.58 -18.22 5.46
CA LEU A 154 -11.44 -18.91 4.51
C LEU A 154 -10.63 -20.02 3.82
N LYS A 155 -11.15 -21.25 3.88
CA LYS A 155 -10.57 -22.37 3.13
C LYS A 155 -10.81 -22.09 1.65
N SER A 156 -9.74 -22.13 0.85
CA SER A 156 -9.80 -21.91 -0.59
C SER A 156 -10.48 -23.08 -1.30
N ASP A 157 -11.80 -23.18 -1.22
CA ASP A 157 -12.54 -23.82 -2.29
C ASP A 157 -12.46 -22.85 -3.46
N LYS A 158 -11.76 -23.25 -4.54
CA LYS A 158 -11.37 -22.39 -5.67
C LYS A 158 -12.52 -21.59 -6.28
N ASP A 159 -13.77 -22.06 -6.10
CA ASP A 159 -14.98 -21.41 -6.59
C ASP A 159 -15.67 -20.50 -5.55
N ARG A 160 -15.46 -20.73 -4.24
CA ARG A 160 -16.08 -19.94 -3.16
C ARG A 160 -15.22 -18.75 -2.70
N GLY A 161 -13.90 -18.82 -2.94
CA GLY A 161 -12.96 -17.77 -2.55
C GLY A 161 -13.24 -16.43 -3.24
N PHE A 162 -13.71 -16.43 -4.49
CA PHE A 162 -14.01 -15.21 -5.23
C PHE A 162 -15.32 -14.54 -4.78
N GLU A 163 -16.40 -15.31 -4.61
CA GLU A 163 -17.69 -14.78 -4.11
C GLU A 163 -17.62 -14.33 -2.65
N GLN A 164 -16.86 -15.04 -1.80
CA GLN A 164 -16.65 -14.64 -0.41
C GLN A 164 -15.70 -13.45 -0.29
N ALA A 165 -14.68 -13.35 -1.14
CA ALA A 165 -13.87 -12.13 -1.26
C ALA A 165 -14.73 -10.96 -1.74
N GLU A 166 -15.65 -11.15 -2.69
CA GLU A 166 -16.58 -10.11 -3.14
C GLU A 166 -17.51 -9.65 -2.00
N GLY A 167 -18.04 -10.58 -1.20
CA GLY A 167 -18.84 -10.26 -0.02
C GLY A 167 -18.04 -9.52 1.06
N ALA A 168 -16.78 -9.90 1.28
CA ALA A 168 -15.89 -9.24 2.24
C ALA A 168 -15.45 -7.84 1.76
N LEU A 169 -15.21 -7.65 0.46
CA LEU A 169 -14.94 -6.35 -0.16
C LEU A 169 -16.11 -5.37 0.01
N LYS A 170 -17.35 -5.86 0.08
CA LYS A 170 -18.55 -5.05 0.33
C LYS A 170 -18.71 -4.62 1.80
N SER A 171 -17.98 -5.25 2.72
CA SER A 171 -18.05 -5.05 4.18
C SER A 171 -16.70 -4.67 4.79
N ASP A 172 -15.81 -4.05 4.01
CA ASP A 172 -14.40 -3.80 4.34
C ASP A 172 -14.18 -2.63 5.32
N GLU A 173 -15.11 -2.44 6.24
CA GLU A 173 -14.99 -1.50 7.34
C GLU A 173 -14.31 -2.14 8.54
N LEU A 174 -13.69 -1.31 9.37
CA LEU A 174 -13.14 -1.73 10.65
C LEU A 174 -14.24 -2.32 11.55
N ASP A 175 -13.98 -3.50 12.11
CA ASP A 175 -14.91 -4.20 12.99
C ASP A 175 -14.28 -4.49 14.36
N PRO A 176 -14.64 -3.74 15.41
CA PRO A 176 -14.11 -3.95 16.77
C PRO A 176 -14.32 -5.36 17.33
N ARG A 177 -15.33 -6.09 16.84
CA ARG A 177 -15.59 -7.48 17.26
C ARG A 177 -14.50 -8.44 16.78
N LEU A 178 -13.71 -8.04 15.79
CA LEU A 178 -12.63 -8.83 15.21
C LEU A 178 -11.26 -8.57 15.87
N TYR A 179 -11.09 -7.46 16.58
CA TYR A 179 -9.77 -7.06 17.12
C TYR A 179 -9.23 -8.06 18.14
N ALA A 180 -10.08 -8.58 19.03
CA ALA A 180 -9.70 -9.61 19.99
C ALA A 180 -9.18 -10.88 19.31
N ARG A 181 -9.63 -11.14 18.08
CA ARG A 181 -9.24 -12.28 17.23
C ARG A 181 -7.97 -12.00 16.42
N GLY A 182 -7.49 -10.76 16.41
CA GLY A 182 -6.32 -10.33 15.64
C GLY A 182 -6.63 -9.89 14.21
N PHE A 183 -7.88 -9.59 13.87
CA PHE A 183 -8.28 -9.09 12.54
C PHE A 183 -8.83 -7.67 12.63
N LEU A 184 -8.66 -6.86 11.57
CA LEU A 184 -9.13 -5.46 11.54
C LEU A 184 -10.49 -5.32 10.86
N THR A 185 -10.67 -6.00 9.72
CA THR A 185 -11.88 -6.02 8.91
C THR A 185 -12.26 -7.47 8.58
N PRO A 186 -13.49 -7.74 8.12
CA PRO A 186 -13.86 -9.05 7.59
C PRO A 186 -12.94 -9.53 6.46
N TYR A 187 -12.38 -8.60 5.68
CA TYR A 187 -11.48 -8.92 4.56
C TYR A 187 -10.17 -9.56 5.03
N ASN A 188 -9.67 -9.24 6.23
CA ASN A 188 -8.52 -9.94 6.82
C ASN A 188 -8.75 -11.46 6.97
N THR A 189 -10.00 -11.94 6.98
CA THR A 189 -10.29 -13.37 7.13
C THR A 189 -10.17 -14.15 5.82
N VAL A 190 -10.01 -13.46 4.68
CA VAL A 190 -9.96 -14.10 3.35
C VAL A 190 -8.73 -14.98 3.21
N SER A 191 -7.55 -14.48 3.56
CA SER A 191 -6.30 -15.25 3.51
C SER A 191 -5.24 -14.64 4.42
N VAL A 192 -4.16 -15.38 4.65
CA VAL A 192 -2.98 -14.86 5.37
C VAL A 192 -2.36 -13.67 4.65
N GLU A 193 -2.38 -13.68 3.31
CA GLU A 193 -1.86 -12.59 2.49
C GLU A 193 -2.73 -11.34 2.66
N GLU A 194 -4.05 -11.45 2.50
CA GLU A 194 -4.95 -10.29 2.63
C GLU A 194 -4.95 -9.72 4.05
N ASP A 195 -4.79 -10.59 5.05
CA ASP A 195 -4.58 -10.16 6.43
C ASP A 195 -3.31 -9.33 6.59
N PHE A 196 -2.17 -9.86 6.11
CA PHE A 196 -0.90 -9.13 6.15
C PHE A 196 -0.98 -7.80 5.40
N ASN A 197 -1.57 -7.80 4.21
CA ASN A 197 -1.68 -6.63 3.35
C ASN A 197 -2.53 -5.53 4.00
N ARG A 198 -3.64 -5.93 4.61
CA ARG A 198 -4.52 -4.99 5.32
C ARG A 198 -3.85 -4.39 6.55
N TYR A 199 -3.01 -5.15 7.26
CA TYR A 199 -2.20 -4.57 8.32
C TYR A 199 -1.16 -3.59 7.76
N ALA A 200 -0.51 -3.91 6.64
CA ALA A 200 0.43 -2.98 5.99
C ALA A 200 -0.25 -1.68 5.56
N GLU A 201 -1.44 -1.75 4.96
CA GLU A 201 -2.29 -0.59 4.66
C GLU A 201 -2.43 0.32 5.88
N TYR A 202 -2.93 -0.21 7.00
CA TYR A 202 -3.22 0.60 8.18
C TYR A 202 -1.96 1.06 8.92
N VAL A 203 -0.87 0.27 8.90
CA VAL A 203 0.40 0.64 9.55
C VAL A 203 0.96 1.94 8.96
N PHE A 204 0.84 2.13 7.65
CA PHE A 204 1.43 3.28 6.97
C PHE A 204 0.43 4.39 6.67
N ALA A 205 -0.81 4.06 6.31
CA ALA A 205 -1.82 5.08 5.98
C ALA A 205 -2.58 5.62 7.21
N ARG A 206 -2.70 4.83 8.29
CA ARG A 206 -3.49 5.17 9.48
C ARG A 206 -2.79 4.79 10.81
N PRO A 207 -1.52 5.17 11.01
CA PRO A 207 -0.70 4.67 12.11
C PRO A 207 -1.27 4.96 13.50
N GLU A 208 -1.84 6.14 13.72
CA GLU A 208 -2.41 6.54 15.02
C GLU A 208 -3.64 5.71 15.39
N MET A 209 -4.53 5.49 14.42
CA MET A 209 -5.72 4.66 14.60
C MET A 209 -5.33 3.24 14.96
N LEU A 210 -4.38 2.66 14.20
CA LEU A 210 -3.93 1.30 14.43
C LEU A 210 -3.16 1.16 15.77
N ALA A 211 -2.41 2.20 16.17
CA ALA A 211 -1.75 2.24 17.48
C ALA A 211 -2.75 2.22 18.64
N ARG A 212 -3.87 2.96 18.55
CA ARG A 212 -4.95 2.92 19.56
C ARG A 212 -5.54 1.52 19.69
N ILE A 213 -5.89 0.89 18.56
CA ILE A 213 -6.43 -0.48 18.56
C ILE A 213 -5.40 -1.46 19.15
N GLY A 214 -4.14 -1.34 18.75
CA GLY A 214 -3.05 -2.20 19.26
C GLY A 214 -2.84 -2.05 20.76
N ALA A 215 -3.00 -0.86 21.33
CA ALA A 215 -2.86 -0.64 22.78
C ALA A 215 -3.88 -1.45 23.61
N GLU A 216 -5.05 -1.73 23.04
CA GLU A 216 -6.14 -2.46 23.70
C GLU A 216 -6.16 -3.96 23.33
N HIS A 217 -5.57 -4.34 22.19
CA HIS A 217 -5.64 -5.70 21.66
C HIS A 217 -4.26 -6.28 21.31
N GLN A 218 -3.74 -7.15 22.18
CA GLN A 218 -2.38 -7.70 22.08
C GLN A 218 -2.09 -8.42 20.75
N ARG A 219 -3.08 -9.12 20.16
CA ARG A 219 -2.92 -9.79 18.85
C ARG A 219 -2.73 -8.78 17.71
N VAL A 220 -3.53 -7.72 17.72
CA VAL A 220 -3.40 -6.61 16.78
C VAL A 220 -2.03 -5.96 16.95
N HIS A 221 -1.62 -5.65 18.19
CA HIS A 221 -0.28 -5.12 18.47
C HIS A 221 0.84 -6.02 17.92
N GLY A 222 0.75 -7.32 18.16
CA GLY A 222 1.73 -8.27 17.65
C GLY A 222 1.83 -8.25 16.13
N LYS A 223 0.72 -8.12 15.41
CA LYS A 223 0.70 -8.03 13.94
C LYS A 223 1.26 -6.71 13.43
N ILE A 224 0.96 -5.59 14.09
CA ILE A 224 1.58 -4.28 13.80
C ILE A 224 3.11 -4.39 13.86
N GLU A 225 3.63 -4.92 14.96
CA GLU A 225 5.07 -5.03 15.16
C GLU A 225 5.72 -6.06 14.24
N TYR A 226 4.98 -7.12 13.89
CA TYR A 226 5.42 -8.06 12.87
C TYR A 226 5.57 -7.39 11.50
N VAL A 227 4.57 -6.63 11.04
CA VAL A 227 4.65 -5.91 9.75
C VAL A 227 5.85 -4.96 9.74
N LYS A 228 6.01 -4.13 10.78
CA LYS A 228 7.17 -3.23 10.87
C LYS A 228 8.50 -3.99 10.84
N ALA A 229 8.61 -5.10 11.58
CA ALA A 229 9.81 -5.92 11.60
C ALA A 229 10.12 -6.54 10.23
N PHE A 230 9.10 -7.01 9.51
CA PHE A 230 9.24 -7.53 8.14
C PHE A 230 9.75 -6.44 7.19
N TYR A 231 9.15 -5.25 7.21
CA TYR A 231 9.59 -4.12 6.38
C TYR A 231 11.01 -3.64 6.72
N ARG A 232 11.40 -3.62 8.01
CA ARG A 232 12.79 -3.35 8.43
C ARG A 232 13.77 -4.39 7.90
N ARG A 233 13.39 -5.67 7.95
CA ARG A 233 14.22 -6.78 7.45
C ARG A 233 14.48 -6.67 5.95
N LEU A 234 13.53 -6.12 5.20
CA LEU A 234 13.68 -5.81 3.77
C LEU A 234 14.43 -4.49 3.50
N GLY A 235 14.84 -3.77 4.55
CA GLY A 235 15.53 -2.48 4.42
C GLY A 235 14.64 -1.33 3.98
N LEU A 236 13.31 -1.50 4.00
CA LEU A 236 12.34 -0.49 3.55
C LEU A 236 12.18 0.64 4.55
N ILE A 237 12.19 0.34 5.85
CA ILE A 237 12.02 1.34 6.92
C ILE A 237 13.16 1.22 7.94
N ARG A 238 13.24 2.17 8.88
CA ARG A 238 14.22 2.17 9.98
C ARG A 238 13.84 1.21 11.09
#